data_AF-A0ABD3J8S3-F1
#
_entry.id   AF-A0ABD3J8S3-F1
#
_cell.length_a   1.000
_cell.length_b   1.000
_cell.length_c   1.000
_cell.angle_alpha   90.00
_cell.angle_beta   90.00
_cell.angle_gamma   90.00
#
_symmetry.space_group_name_H-M   'P 1'
#
loop_
_entity.id
_entity.type
_entity.pdbx_description
1 polymer ?
#
loop_
_entity_poly.entity_id
_entity_poly.type
_entity_poly.pdbx_seq_one_letter_code
_entity_poly.pdbx_strand_id
1 'polypeptide(L)'
;MNLINIKAHVSNGTEVHAFACGTISMPMSWSRPVRQGQSNELSWVKRDGSLGRLRCRNSQPLRGVERTKKLEVRAFTEEQEALVLKSWNSMKKNAAELGLKVFLRVFEIAPSAKKLFSFLRDSDVPLEQNPKLKAHAMTVFVMTCESAVQLHKVGKPSVRESNLKDLGTTHFQYNVVAEHFEVVKFALLEIIKEAVPEMWSPEMKSAWGEAYDQLAAAIKSEMKPQVST
;
A
#
# COMPACT_ATOMS: atom_id res chain seq x y z
N MET A 1 41.39 33.09 -38.30
CA MET A 1 42.06 32.00 -37.55
C MET A 1 41.57 32.05 -36.11
N ASN A 2 41.04 31.03 -35.45
CA ASN A 2 40.25 29.87 -35.85
C ASN A 2 39.36 29.57 -34.62
N LEU A 3 38.07 29.39 -34.85
CA LEU A 3 37.12 28.84 -33.88
C LEU A 3 37.50 27.40 -33.59
N ILE A 4 37.51 26.99 -32.31
CA ILE A 4 37.42 25.59 -31.95
C ILE A 4 36.25 25.44 -30.98
N ASN A 5 35.30 24.64 -31.45
CA ASN A 5 34.01 24.32 -30.88
C ASN A 5 34.13 22.87 -30.38
N ILE A 6 33.91 22.57 -29.09
CA ILE A 6 33.79 21.18 -28.62
C ILE A 6 32.62 21.03 -27.65
N LYS A 7 31.58 20.44 -28.25
CA LYS A 7 30.45 19.63 -27.76
C LYS A 7 30.36 19.23 -26.29
N ALA A 8 29.11 19.28 -25.82
CA ALA A 8 28.56 18.68 -24.61
C ALA A 8 28.68 17.15 -24.55
N HIS A 9 28.80 16.63 -23.33
CA HIS A 9 28.36 15.29 -22.98
C HIS A 9 27.60 15.36 -21.64
N VAL A 10 26.27 15.22 -21.71
CA VAL A 10 25.39 15.05 -20.56
C VAL A 10 25.39 13.57 -20.21
N SER A 11 25.90 13.22 -19.03
CA SER A 11 25.73 11.89 -18.44
C SER A 11 24.47 11.94 -17.58
N ASN A 12 23.43 11.21 -18.00
CA ASN A 12 22.26 10.90 -17.19
C ASN A 12 22.68 9.96 -16.06
N GLY A 13 22.75 10.48 -14.83
CA GLY A 13 22.77 9.70 -13.61
C GLY A 13 21.39 9.77 -12.96
N THR A 14 20.54 8.77 -13.21
CA THR A 14 19.35 8.53 -12.39
C THR A 14 19.80 7.96 -11.05
N GLU A 15 19.70 8.78 -10.00
CA GLU A 15 19.73 8.35 -8.61
C GLU A 15 18.60 7.34 -8.36
N VAL A 16 18.99 6.11 -8.06
CA VAL A 16 18.10 5.09 -7.51
C VAL A 16 18.04 5.28 -5.99
N HIS A 17 16.87 5.60 -5.47
CA HIS A 17 16.62 5.58 -4.02
C HIS A 17 16.75 4.13 -3.52
N ALA A 18 17.82 3.85 -2.79
CA ALA A 18 18.03 2.60 -2.08
C ALA A 18 17.00 2.43 -0.97
N PHE A 19 16.15 1.41 -1.06
CA PHE A 19 15.43 0.87 0.09
C PHE A 19 16.34 -0.16 0.78
N ALA A 20 16.82 0.21 1.96
CA ALA A 20 17.59 -0.67 2.83
C ALA A 20 16.69 -1.83 3.33
N CYS A 21 17.03 -3.05 2.92
CA CYS A 21 16.50 -4.28 3.48
C CYS A 21 17.19 -4.55 4.82
N GLY A 22 16.50 -4.28 5.92
CA GLY A 22 16.95 -4.62 7.28
C GLY A 22 16.74 -6.11 7.55
N THR A 23 17.83 -6.85 7.60
CA THR A 23 17.92 -8.23 8.07
C THR A 23 17.64 -8.31 9.57
N ILE A 24 16.65 -9.11 9.99
CA ILE A 24 16.53 -9.58 11.37
C ILE A 24 16.69 -11.11 11.34
N SER A 25 17.78 -11.57 11.95
CA SER A 25 18.03 -12.98 12.25
C SER A 25 17.02 -13.51 13.28
N MET A 26 16.45 -14.68 13.02
CA MET A 26 15.95 -15.56 14.08
C MET A 26 17.13 -16.16 14.85
N PRO A 27 16.88 -16.57 16.11
CA PRO A 27 17.20 -17.97 16.42
C PRO A 27 16.05 -18.69 17.11
N MET A 28 15.90 -19.97 16.76
CA MET A 28 15.20 -21.00 17.54
C MET A 28 16.01 -21.34 18.79
N SER A 29 15.36 -21.41 19.96
CA SER A 29 15.27 -22.62 20.79
C SER A 29 14.78 -22.28 22.22
N TRP A 30 14.18 -23.29 22.82
CA TRP A 30 13.32 -23.26 24.00
C TRP A 30 14.03 -22.97 25.33
N SER A 31 13.30 -22.37 26.28
CA SER A 31 13.03 -22.85 27.66
C SER A 31 12.85 -21.68 28.66
N ARG A 32 11.76 -21.71 29.45
CA ARG A 32 11.61 -20.99 30.73
C ARG A 32 12.47 -21.72 31.81
N PRO A 33 13.03 -21.08 32.86
CA PRO A 33 12.28 -20.30 33.87
C PRO A 33 13.00 -19.13 34.62
N VAL A 34 12.17 -18.21 35.16
CA VAL A 34 12.17 -17.56 36.50
C VAL A 34 13.47 -17.01 37.18
N ARG A 35 13.31 -15.76 37.69
CA ARG A 35 13.95 -15.04 38.84
C ARG A 35 15.21 -14.15 38.64
N GLN A 36 14.96 -12.83 38.78
CA GLN A 36 15.41 -11.94 39.88
C GLN A 36 16.83 -11.32 39.89
N GLY A 37 16.86 -9.97 39.84
CA GLY A 37 17.87 -9.06 40.43
C GLY A 37 19.22 -8.96 39.70
N GLN A 38 19.98 -7.87 39.66
CA GLN A 38 20.02 -6.51 40.22
C GLN A 38 20.94 -5.71 39.26
N SER A 39 20.58 -4.52 38.77
CA SER A 39 20.85 -3.18 39.34
C SER A 39 22.32 -2.86 39.64
N ASN A 40 22.87 -1.86 38.94
CA ASN A 40 23.90 -0.91 39.42
C ASN A 40 23.40 0.50 39.01
N GLU A 41 22.55 1.13 39.80
CA GLU A 41 22.87 2.21 40.77
C GLU A 41 23.58 3.43 40.18
N LEU A 42 22.85 4.56 40.11
CA LEU A 42 23.41 5.91 40.17
C LEU A 42 22.72 6.69 41.29
N SER A 43 23.51 6.85 42.36
CA SER A 43 23.57 7.98 43.31
C SER A 43 22.37 8.37 44.17
N TRP A 44 22.64 8.32 45.48
CA TRP A 44 21.83 8.68 46.63
C TRP A 44 21.69 10.20 46.87
N VAL A 45 20.49 10.63 47.27
CA VAL A 45 20.30 11.67 48.31
C VAL A 45 19.30 11.12 49.33
N LYS A 46 19.67 11.16 50.62
CA LYS A 46 18.85 10.69 51.76
C LYS A 46 18.18 11.85 52.51
N ARG A 47 17.13 11.46 53.25
CA ARG A 47 16.32 12.14 54.30
C ARG A 47 14.99 12.68 53.76
N ASP A 48 13.86 12.53 54.43
CA ASP A 48 13.51 11.99 55.74
C ASP A 48 12.04 11.55 55.72
N GLY A 49 11.66 10.67 56.65
CA GLY A 49 10.28 10.32 56.87
C GLY A 49 9.57 11.45 57.58
N SER A 50 8.72 12.17 56.84
CA SER A 50 7.67 13.02 57.41
C SER A 50 6.46 12.99 56.49
N LEU A 51 5.32 12.56 57.04
CA LEU A 51 3.99 12.61 56.42
C LEU A 51 3.63 14.09 56.14
N GLY A 52 4.07 14.60 55.00
CA GLY A 52 3.69 15.88 54.46
C GLY A 52 2.57 15.72 53.44
N ARG A 53 1.35 16.10 53.81
CA ARG A 53 0.20 16.31 52.92
C ARG A 53 0.63 17.09 51.68
N LEU A 54 0.81 16.43 50.53
CA LEU A 54 1.04 17.11 49.25
C LEU A 54 -0.26 17.79 48.82
N ARG A 55 -0.30 19.08 49.12
CA ARG A 55 -1.30 20.04 48.68
C ARG A 55 -1.03 20.34 47.20
N CYS A 56 -1.86 19.86 46.28
CA CYS A 56 -1.82 20.31 44.90
C CYS A 56 -2.08 21.82 44.87
N ARG A 57 -1.05 22.62 44.56
CA ARG A 57 -1.18 24.03 44.25
C ARG A 57 -1.24 24.14 42.72
N ASN A 58 -2.34 24.66 42.22
CA ASN A 58 -2.73 24.86 40.82
C ASN A 58 -3.54 23.71 40.18
N SER A 59 -4.81 23.63 40.58
CA SER A 59 -5.89 23.17 39.71
C SER A 59 -6.14 24.21 38.62
N GLN A 60 -5.34 24.22 37.56
CA GLN A 60 -5.77 24.83 36.30
C GLN A 60 -6.40 23.72 35.45
N PRO A 61 -7.67 23.84 35.04
CA PRO A 61 -8.23 22.92 34.09
C PRO A 61 -7.51 23.11 32.76
N LEU A 62 -6.90 22.05 32.24
CA LEU A 62 -6.43 22.00 30.86
C LEU A 62 -7.65 22.20 29.96
N ARG A 63 -7.88 23.46 29.57
CA ARG A 63 -8.93 23.84 28.65
C ARG A 63 -8.30 23.87 27.26
N GLY A 64 -8.50 22.79 26.51
CA GLY A 64 -8.12 22.70 25.10
C GLY A 64 -7.38 21.43 24.77
N VAL A 65 -8.12 20.39 24.40
CA VAL A 65 -7.59 19.42 23.44
C VAL A 65 -7.55 20.16 22.11
N GLU A 66 -6.35 20.48 21.63
CA GLU A 66 -6.19 20.89 20.23
C GLU A 66 -6.80 19.79 19.37
N ARG A 67 -7.88 20.14 18.66
CA ARG A 67 -8.45 19.30 17.61
C ARG A 67 -7.35 19.07 16.60
N THR A 68 -6.69 17.92 16.71
CA THR A 68 -5.78 17.38 15.71
C THR A 68 -6.44 17.52 14.34
N LYS A 69 -5.73 18.20 13.44
CA LYS A 69 -6.01 18.45 12.03
C LYS A 69 -7.21 17.64 11.51
N LYS A 70 -8.30 18.36 11.23
CA LYS A 70 -9.42 17.87 10.42
C LYS A 70 -8.83 17.13 9.21
N LEU A 71 -8.95 15.81 9.19
CA LEU A 71 -8.67 15.03 8.00
C LEU A 71 -9.68 15.55 6.97
N GLU A 72 -9.23 16.37 6.02
CA GLU A 72 -10.11 16.74 4.92
C GLU A 72 -10.35 15.47 4.11
N VAL A 73 -11.49 14.82 4.34
CA VAL A 73 -12.04 13.84 3.42
C VAL A 73 -12.42 14.63 2.17
N ARG A 74 -11.45 14.81 1.27
CA ARG A 74 -11.71 15.41 -0.04
C ARG A 74 -12.40 14.36 -0.88
N ALA A 75 -13.62 14.66 -1.30
CA ALA A 75 -14.34 13.83 -2.26
C ALA A 75 -13.49 13.71 -3.53
N PHE A 76 -13.53 12.53 -4.15
CA PHE A 76 -12.87 12.27 -5.41
C PHE A 76 -13.46 13.20 -6.48
N THR A 77 -12.62 14.02 -7.12
CA THR A 77 -13.09 15.12 -7.97
C THR A 77 -13.35 14.68 -9.41
N GLU A 78 -14.11 15.50 -10.16
CA GLU A 78 -14.34 15.29 -11.59
C GLU A 78 -13.03 15.27 -12.38
N GLU A 79 -12.05 16.11 -12.01
CA GLU A 79 -10.73 16.13 -12.65
C GLU A 79 -9.95 14.84 -12.39
N GLN A 80 -10.04 14.28 -11.17
CA GLN A 80 -9.42 13.00 -10.86
C GLN A 80 -10.06 11.86 -11.67
N GLU A 81 -11.39 11.83 -11.80
CA GLU A 81 -12.08 10.87 -12.67
C GLU A 81 -11.64 11.03 -14.13
N ALA A 82 -11.59 12.27 -14.64
CA ALA A 82 -11.20 12.56 -16.00
C ALA A 82 -9.77 12.08 -16.31
N LEU A 83 -8.82 12.25 -15.40
CA LEU A 83 -7.45 11.75 -15.54
C LEU A 83 -7.41 10.22 -15.64
N VAL A 84 -8.14 9.53 -14.76
CA VAL A 84 -8.24 8.06 -14.77
C VAL A 84 -8.89 7.58 -16.06
N LEU A 85 -10.04 8.13 -16.45
CA LEU A 85 -10.76 7.71 -17.65
C LEU A 85 -10.00 8.01 -18.93
N LYS A 86 -9.34 9.17 -19.04
CA LYS A 86 -8.55 9.54 -20.21
C LYS A 86 -7.40 8.56 -20.42
N SER A 87 -6.63 8.29 -19.37
CA SER A 87 -5.52 7.32 -19.42
C SER A 87 -6.01 5.89 -19.63
N TRP A 88 -7.09 5.49 -18.96
CA TRP A 88 -7.73 4.18 -19.15
C TRP A 88 -8.15 3.96 -20.61
N ASN A 89 -8.72 4.96 -21.27
CA ASN A 89 -9.14 4.85 -22.67
C ASN A 89 -7.98 4.54 -23.63
N SER A 90 -6.76 4.99 -23.31
CA SER A 90 -5.54 4.64 -24.05
C SER A 90 -5.05 3.22 -23.74
N MET A 91 -5.33 2.68 -22.56
CA MET A 91 -4.82 1.40 -22.08
C MET A 91 -5.80 0.22 -22.25
N LYS A 92 -7.11 0.47 -22.28
CA LYS A 92 -8.15 -0.55 -22.14
C LYS A 92 -8.10 -1.70 -23.15
N LYS A 93 -7.61 -1.44 -24.38
CA LYS A 93 -7.44 -2.48 -25.42
C LYS A 93 -6.40 -3.53 -25.02
N ASN A 94 -5.41 -3.13 -24.23
CA ASN A 94 -4.31 -3.99 -23.76
C ASN A 94 -4.42 -4.25 -22.25
N ALA A 95 -5.58 -4.01 -21.62
CA ALA A 95 -5.73 -4.07 -20.17
C ALA A 95 -5.33 -5.42 -19.57
N ALA A 96 -5.60 -6.52 -20.27
CA ALA A 96 -5.21 -7.85 -19.81
C ALA A 96 -3.69 -8.06 -19.79
N GLU A 97 -2.97 -7.50 -20.78
CA GLU A 97 -1.51 -7.59 -20.84
C GLU A 97 -0.84 -6.65 -19.84
N LEU A 98 -1.36 -5.43 -19.71
CA LEU A 98 -0.89 -4.47 -18.73
C LEU A 98 -1.15 -4.95 -17.29
N GLY A 99 -2.34 -5.48 -17.03
CA GLY A 99 -2.65 -6.09 -15.74
C GLY A 99 -1.68 -7.22 -15.42
N LEU A 100 -1.43 -8.13 -16.38
CA LEU A 100 -0.46 -9.20 -16.20
C LEU A 100 0.95 -8.64 -15.89
N LYS A 101 1.41 -7.61 -16.61
CA LYS A 101 2.67 -6.93 -16.30
C LYS A 101 2.72 -6.37 -14.88
N VAL A 102 1.61 -5.86 -14.34
CA VAL A 102 1.53 -5.44 -12.93
C VAL A 102 1.87 -6.60 -12.01
N PHE A 103 1.29 -7.78 -12.21
CA PHE A 103 1.55 -8.93 -11.34
C PHE A 103 2.94 -9.54 -11.53
N LEU A 104 3.50 -9.50 -12.74
CA LEU A 104 4.91 -9.85 -12.95
C LEU A 104 5.82 -8.92 -12.13
N ARG A 105 5.59 -7.60 -12.19
CA ARG A 105 6.30 -6.61 -11.37
C ARG A 105 6.11 -6.83 -9.87
N VAL A 106 4.90 -7.21 -9.43
CA VAL A 106 4.65 -7.60 -8.02
C VAL A 106 5.55 -8.77 -7.62
N PHE A 107 5.69 -9.79 -8.47
CA PHE A 107 6.52 -10.96 -8.18
C PHE A 107 8.02 -10.69 -8.29
N GLU A 108 8.44 -9.68 -9.03
CA GLU A 108 9.81 -9.15 -9.02
C GLU A 108 10.11 -8.47 -7.67
N ILE A 109 9.19 -7.63 -7.19
CA ILE A 109 9.35 -6.87 -5.93
C ILE A 109 9.22 -7.78 -4.70
N ALA A 110 8.21 -8.67 -4.70
CA ALA A 110 7.89 -9.56 -3.60
C ALA A 110 7.71 -11.01 -4.11
N PRO A 111 8.82 -11.74 -4.35
CA PRO A 111 8.76 -13.10 -4.89
C PRO A 111 7.93 -14.09 -4.06
N SER A 112 7.83 -13.86 -2.74
CA SER A 112 7.01 -14.66 -1.82
C SER A 112 5.52 -14.60 -2.14
N ALA A 113 5.02 -13.51 -2.73
CA ALA A 113 3.61 -13.33 -3.06
C ALA A 113 3.11 -14.38 -4.08
N LYS A 114 4.01 -14.95 -4.89
CA LYS A 114 3.69 -16.08 -5.80
C LYS A 114 3.04 -17.25 -5.07
N LYS A 115 3.44 -17.51 -3.81
CA LYS A 115 2.94 -18.63 -3.01
C LYS A 115 1.47 -18.48 -2.61
N LEU A 116 0.93 -17.26 -2.65
CA LEU A 116 -0.48 -16.97 -2.34
C LEU A 116 -1.40 -17.43 -3.48
N PHE A 117 -0.87 -17.52 -4.70
CA PHE A 117 -1.59 -18.03 -5.86
C PHE A 117 -1.42 -19.55 -5.93
N SER A 118 -2.38 -20.28 -5.37
CA SER A 118 -2.36 -21.76 -5.33
C SER A 118 -2.12 -22.38 -6.70
N PHE A 119 -2.70 -21.82 -7.75
CA PHE A 119 -2.55 -22.28 -9.14
C PHE A 119 -1.18 -22.00 -9.77
N LEU A 120 -0.27 -21.29 -9.09
CA LEU A 120 1.11 -21.07 -9.53
C LEU A 120 2.12 -22.00 -8.85
N ARG A 121 1.76 -22.61 -7.70
CA ARG A 121 2.72 -23.36 -6.88
C ARG A 121 3.30 -24.58 -7.58
N ASP A 122 2.46 -25.29 -8.32
CA ASP A 122 2.79 -26.56 -8.98
C ASP A 122 2.53 -26.48 -10.49
N SER A 123 2.64 -25.28 -11.08
CA SER A 123 2.36 -25.05 -12.49
C SER A 123 3.65 -24.98 -13.30
N ASP A 124 3.74 -25.80 -14.35
CA ASP A 124 4.80 -25.72 -15.36
C ASP A 124 4.55 -24.59 -16.39
N VAL A 125 3.41 -23.91 -16.29
CA VAL A 125 3.04 -22.82 -17.20
C VAL A 125 3.81 -21.56 -16.79
N PRO A 126 4.56 -20.93 -17.71
CA PRO A 126 5.20 -19.64 -17.46
C PRO A 126 4.19 -18.60 -16.96
N LEU A 127 4.60 -17.72 -16.05
CA LEU A 127 3.71 -16.73 -15.43
C LEU A 127 2.98 -15.88 -16.48
N GLU A 128 3.70 -15.52 -17.54
CA GLU A 128 3.26 -14.70 -18.66
C GLU A 128 2.16 -15.39 -19.49
N GLN A 129 2.07 -16.71 -19.41
CA GLN A 129 1.14 -17.53 -20.17
C GLN A 129 0.01 -18.09 -19.29
N ASN A 130 0.04 -17.85 -17.98
CA ASN A 130 -0.93 -18.41 -17.06
C ASN A 130 -2.29 -17.68 -17.16
N PRO A 131 -3.36 -18.35 -17.65
CA PRO A 131 -4.64 -17.69 -17.91
C PRO A 131 -5.35 -17.26 -16.62
N LYS A 132 -5.15 -17.99 -15.51
CA LYS A 132 -5.74 -17.64 -14.20
C LYS A 132 -5.11 -16.38 -13.63
N LEU A 133 -3.78 -16.25 -13.76
CA LEU A 133 -3.08 -15.03 -13.37
C LEU A 133 -3.55 -13.84 -14.22
N LYS A 134 -3.57 -14.00 -15.55
CA LYS A 134 -4.01 -12.94 -16.47
C LYS A 134 -5.44 -12.47 -16.17
N ALA A 135 -6.36 -13.38 -15.87
CA ALA A 135 -7.74 -13.04 -15.51
C ALA A 135 -7.83 -12.26 -14.19
N HIS A 136 -7.13 -12.71 -13.14
CA HIS A 136 -7.08 -11.99 -11.86
C HIS A 136 -6.48 -10.58 -12.05
N ALA A 137 -5.38 -10.51 -12.78
CA ALA A 137 -4.64 -9.29 -13.02
C ALA A 137 -5.46 -8.24 -13.82
N MET A 138 -6.17 -8.68 -14.85
CA MET A 138 -7.11 -7.84 -15.59
C MET A 138 -8.22 -7.30 -14.69
N THR A 139 -8.77 -8.16 -13.81
CA THR A 139 -9.85 -7.78 -12.90
C THR A 139 -9.42 -6.66 -11.96
N VAL A 140 -8.24 -6.76 -11.35
CA VAL A 140 -7.69 -5.70 -10.47
C VAL A 140 -7.58 -4.37 -11.22
N PHE A 141 -7.08 -4.39 -12.46
CA PHE A 141 -6.87 -3.17 -13.23
C PHE A 141 -8.19 -2.51 -13.62
N VAL A 142 -9.16 -3.29 -14.11
CA VAL A 142 -10.51 -2.82 -14.47
C VAL A 142 -11.23 -2.27 -13.24
N MET A 143 -11.26 -3.02 -12.13
CA MET A 143 -11.94 -2.61 -10.91
C MET A 143 -11.36 -1.32 -10.33
N THR A 144 -10.05 -1.08 -10.48
CA THR A 144 -9.44 0.18 -10.05
C THR A 144 -9.97 1.37 -10.87
N CYS A 145 -10.11 1.21 -12.19
CA CYS A 145 -10.72 2.24 -13.03
C CYS A 145 -12.21 2.46 -12.67
N GLU A 146 -12.97 1.40 -12.44
CA GLU A 146 -14.39 1.50 -12.06
C GLU A 146 -14.57 2.17 -10.70
N SER A 147 -13.65 1.90 -9.75
CA SER A 147 -13.60 2.56 -8.44
C SER A 147 -13.54 4.09 -8.59
N ALA A 148 -12.69 4.62 -9.48
CA ALA A 148 -12.61 6.06 -9.73
C ALA A 148 -13.96 6.67 -10.17
N VAL A 149 -14.65 6.01 -11.10
CA VAL A 149 -15.98 6.45 -11.59
C VAL A 149 -17.02 6.43 -10.47
N GLN A 150 -16.99 5.41 -9.62
CA GLN A 150 -17.94 5.24 -8.53
C GLN A 150 -17.66 6.22 -7.38
N LEU A 151 -16.39 6.49 -7.09
CA LEU A 151 -15.97 7.47 -6.10
C LEU A 151 -16.49 8.87 -6.45
N HIS A 152 -16.40 9.30 -7.70
CA HIS A 152 -16.97 10.60 -8.09
C HIS A 152 -18.51 10.60 -8.00
N LYS A 153 -19.17 9.57 -8.53
CA LYS A 153 -20.64 9.53 -8.62
C LYS A 153 -21.36 9.32 -7.29
N VAL A 154 -20.78 8.50 -6.40
CA VAL A 154 -21.45 7.98 -5.20
C VAL A 154 -20.66 8.31 -3.92
N GLY A 155 -19.43 8.81 -4.04
CA GLY A 155 -18.56 9.13 -2.90
C GLY A 155 -17.90 7.92 -2.26
N LYS A 156 -18.11 6.72 -2.79
CA LYS A 156 -17.51 5.46 -2.32
C LYS A 156 -17.32 4.48 -3.47
N PRO A 157 -16.37 3.53 -3.36
CA PRO A 157 -16.32 2.39 -4.27
C PRO A 157 -17.63 1.61 -4.14
N SER A 158 -18.32 1.44 -5.26
CA SER A 158 -19.57 0.71 -5.38
C SER A 158 -19.33 -0.64 -6.08
N VAL A 159 -18.63 -1.53 -5.41
CA VAL A 159 -18.67 -2.96 -5.74
C VAL A 159 -19.96 -3.52 -5.14
N ARG A 160 -20.73 -4.33 -5.89
CA ARG A 160 -21.93 -5.00 -5.35
C ARG A 160 -21.56 -5.68 -4.02
N GLU A 161 -22.39 -5.52 -2.98
CA GLU A 161 -22.04 -5.96 -1.62
C GLU A 161 -21.69 -7.46 -1.56
N SER A 162 -22.43 -8.31 -2.28
CA SER A 162 -22.12 -9.74 -2.42
C SER A 162 -20.71 -9.96 -2.97
N ASN A 163 -20.36 -9.25 -4.04
CA ASN A 163 -19.06 -9.37 -4.68
C ASN A 163 -17.93 -8.85 -3.77
N LEU A 164 -18.18 -7.79 -2.99
CA LEU A 164 -17.18 -7.25 -2.06
C LEU A 164 -16.89 -8.23 -0.92
N LYS A 165 -17.93 -8.88 -0.37
CA LYS A 165 -17.78 -9.95 0.63
C LYS A 165 -17.01 -11.13 0.08
N ASP A 166 -17.33 -11.59 -1.12
CA ASP A 166 -16.62 -12.70 -1.77
C ASP A 166 -15.14 -12.36 -2.01
N LEU A 167 -14.85 -11.13 -2.46
CA LEU A 167 -13.49 -10.63 -2.62
C LEU A 167 -12.74 -10.62 -1.29
N GLY A 168 -13.29 -9.99 -0.25
CA GLY A 168 -12.67 -9.93 1.08
C GLY A 168 -12.41 -11.32 1.66
N THR A 169 -13.38 -12.21 1.53
CA THR A 169 -13.27 -13.61 1.96
C THR A 169 -12.15 -14.34 1.25
N THR A 170 -12.08 -14.22 -0.07
CA THR A 170 -11.04 -14.86 -0.87
C THR A 170 -9.66 -14.35 -0.46
N HIS A 171 -9.48 -13.03 -0.33
CA HIS A 171 -8.21 -12.45 0.09
C HIS A 171 -7.83 -12.86 1.52
N PHE A 172 -8.80 -12.98 2.42
CA PHE A 172 -8.58 -13.50 3.77
C PHE A 172 -8.14 -14.97 3.77
N GLN A 173 -8.85 -15.83 3.03
CA GLN A 173 -8.54 -17.27 2.90
C GLN A 173 -7.12 -17.53 2.38
N TYR A 174 -6.66 -16.72 1.43
CA TYR A 174 -5.30 -16.82 0.88
C TYR A 174 -4.23 -16.11 1.72
N ASN A 175 -4.56 -15.63 2.92
CA ASN A 175 -3.65 -14.92 3.82
C ASN A 175 -3.01 -13.68 3.18
N VAL A 176 -3.77 -12.95 2.37
CA VAL A 176 -3.34 -11.64 1.88
C VAL A 176 -3.30 -10.68 3.07
N VAL A 177 -2.21 -9.93 3.22
CA VAL A 177 -2.06 -8.90 4.24
C VAL A 177 -1.99 -7.51 3.60
N ALA A 178 -2.06 -6.46 4.42
CA ALA A 178 -2.10 -5.07 3.95
C ALA A 178 -0.89 -4.71 3.07
N GLU A 179 0.29 -5.24 3.41
CA GLU A 179 1.55 -5.01 2.69
C GLU A 179 1.48 -5.50 1.24
N HIS A 180 0.73 -6.57 0.95
CA HIS A 180 0.56 -7.03 -0.42
C HIS A 180 -0.21 -6.01 -1.28
N PHE A 181 -1.20 -5.31 -0.71
CA PHE A 181 -1.92 -4.26 -1.43
C PHE A 181 -1.00 -3.09 -1.77
N GLU A 182 -0.10 -2.71 -0.87
CA GLU A 182 0.86 -1.63 -1.13
C GLU A 182 1.85 -1.99 -2.26
N VAL A 183 2.31 -3.24 -2.32
CA VAL A 183 3.16 -3.74 -3.42
C VAL A 183 2.39 -3.71 -4.76
N VAL A 184 1.12 -4.13 -4.76
CA VAL A 184 0.26 -4.08 -5.95
C VAL A 184 0.03 -2.64 -6.40
N LYS A 185 -0.25 -1.72 -5.47
CA LYS A 185 -0.41 -0.29 -5.78
C LYS A 185 0.84 0.28 -6.44
N PHE A 186 2.01 0.01 -5.86
CA PHE A 186 3.27 0.48 -6.42
C PHE A 186 3.48 -0.03 -7.85
N ALA A 187 3.33 -1.35 -8.06
CA ALA A 187 3.47 -1.96 -9.37
C ALA A 187 2.45 -1.41 -10.39
N LEU A 188 1.20 -1.22 -9.96
CA LEU A 188 0.14 -0.65 -10.80
C LEU A 188 0.51 0.74 -11.32
N LEU A 189 0.95 1.63 -10.42
CA LEU A 189 1.30 3.00 -10.80
C LEU A 189 2.53 3.06 -11.72
N GLU A 190 3.53 2.20 -11.50
CA GLU A 190 4.69 2.12 -12.40
C GLU A 190 4.29 1.63 -13.80
N ILE A 191 3.45 0.59 -13.90
CA ILE A 191 2.99 0.09 -15.20
C ILE A 191 2.10 1.10 -15.93
N ILE A 192 1.24 1.86 -15.22
CA ILE A 192 0.46 2.93 -15.84
C ILE A 192 1.39 4.01 -16.40
N LYS A 193 2.39 4.43 -15.62
CA LYS A 193 3.40 5.40 -16.05
C LYS A 193 4.14 4.94 -17.30
N GLU A 194 4.56 3.67 -17.34
CA GLU A 194 5.23 3.06 -18.51
C GLU A 194 4.29 2.96 -19.73
N ALA A 195 3.00 2.72 -19.52
CA ALA A 195 2.01 2.54 -20.58
C ALA A 195 1.55 3.87 -21.23
N VAL A 196 1.52 4.96 -20.46
CA VAL A 196 1.08 6.28 -20.93
C VAL A 196 2.03 7.41 -20.49
N PRO A 197 3.33 7.34 -20.87
CA PRO A 197 4.35 8.28 -20.37
C PRO A 197 4.04 9.75 -20.71
N GLU A 198 3.51 10.01 -21.91
CA GLU A 198 3.14 11.35 -22.38
C GLU A 198 1.94 11.96 -21.64
N MET A 199 1.14 11.12 -20.97
CA MET A 199 -0.02 11.57 -20.19
C MET A 199 0.26 11.59 -18.69
N TRP A 200 1.37 10.99 -18.26
CA TRP A 200 1.66 10.78 -16.85
C TRP A 200 1.97 12.10 -16.15
N SER A 201 1.31 12.31 -15.02
CA SER A 201 1.53 13.48 -14.17
C SER A 201 1.40 13.11 -12.68
N PRO A 202 1.91 13.94 -11.76
CA PRO A 202 1.70 13.76 -10.32
C PRO A 202 0.21 13.66 -9.94
N GLU A 203 -0.65 14.43 -10.60
CA GLU A 203 -2.09 14.44 -10.40
C GLU A 203 -2.73 13.13 -10.87
N MET A 204 -2.30 12.61 -12.03
CA MET A 204 -2.75 11.31 -12.53
C MET A 204 -2.32 10.18 -11.58
N LYS A 205 -1.06 10.21 -11.11
CA LYS A 205 -0.55 9.26 -10.10
C LYS A 205 -1.42 9.29 -8.85
N SER A 206 -1.75 10.49 -8.36
CA SER A 206 -2.59 10.66 -7.19
C SER A 206 -4.01 10.14 -7.42
N ALA A 207 -4.61 10.40 -8.58
CA ALA A 207 -5.97 9.97 -8.91
C ALA A 207 -6.09 8.44 -8.99
N TRP A 208 -5.16 7.77 -9.68
CA TRP A 208 -5.11 6.30 -9.72
C TRP A 208 -4.80 5.69 -8.35
N GLY A 209 -3.89 6.32 -7.59
CA GLY A 209 -3.54 5.91 -6.24
C GLY A 209 -4.73 5.93 -5.28
N GLU A 210 -5.47 7.04 -5.27
CA GLU A 210 -6.68 7.19 -4.44
C GLU A 210 -7.77 6.20 -4.84
N ALA A 211 -8.01 6.02 -6.15
CA ALA A 211 -9.00 5.06 -6.64
C ALA A 211 -8.67 3.62 -6.20
N TYR A 212 -7.38 3.25 -6.23
CA TYR A 212 -6.90 1.97 -5.72
C TYR A 212 -7.03 1.87 -4.20
N ASP A 213 -6.62 2.89 -3.46
CA ASP A 213 -6.63 2.90 -1.99
C ASP A 213 -8.04 2.69 -1.45
N GLN A 214 -9.02 3.35 -2.04
CA GLN A 214 -10.41 3.21 -1.65
C GLN A 214 -10.96 1.81 -1.97
N LEU A 215 -10.63 1.26 -3.14
CA LEU A 215 -10.98 -0.12 -3.49
C LEU A 215 -10.34 -1.13 -2.51
N ALA A 216 -9.04 -0.97 -2.24
CA ALA A 216 -8.31 -1.82 -1.30
C ALA A 216 -8.88 -1.70 0.12
N ALA A 217 -9.24 -0.50 0.57
CA ALA A 217 -9.88 -0.28 1.86
C ALA A 217 -11.23 -1.00 1.96
N ALA A 218 -12.05 -0.94 0.91
CA ALA A 218 -13.32 -1.66 0.83
C ALA A 218 -13.14 -3.19 0.85
N ILE A 219 -12.13 -3.73 0.18
CA ILE A 219 -11.84 -5.17 0.23
C ILE A 219 -11.35 -5.56 1.64
N LYS A 220 -10.41 -4.77 2.20
CA LYS A 220 -9.85 -5.00 3.54
C LYS A 220 -10.92 -4.97 4.64
N SER A 221 -11.99 -4.17 4.50
CA SER A 221 -13.09 -4.16 5.47
C SER A 221 -13.86 -5.48 5.53
N GLU A 222 -13.82 -6.27 4.46
CA GLU A 222 -14.47 -7.58 4.34
C GLU A 222 -13.49 -8.76 4.52
N MET A 223 -12.19 -8.50 4.76
CA MET A 223 -11.19 -9.54 5.05
C MET A 223 -11.31 -10.01 6.50
N LYS A 224 -12.40 -10.72 6.81
CA LYS A 224 -12.73 -11.22 8.15
C LYS A 224 -13.06 -12.71 8.12
N PRO A 225 -12.93 -13.43 9.25
CA PRO A 225 -13.46 -14.77 9.38
C PRO A 225 -14.96 -14.78 9.07
N GLN A 226 -15.42 -15.74 8.27
CA GLN A 226 -16.84 -15.94 8.03
C GLN A 226 -17.53 -16.30 9.34
N VAL A 227 -18.48 -15.46 9.78
CA VAL A 227 -19.37 -15.81 10.89
C VAL A 227 -20.39 -16.78 10.32
N SER A 228 -20.20 -18.06 10.60
CA SER A 228 -21.19 -19.10 10.28
C SER A 228 -22.46 -18.83 11.09
N THR A 229 -23.47 -18.23 10.45
CA THR A 229 -24.87 -18.22 10.94
C THR A 229 -25.57 -19.52 10.60
#